data_AF-A0A3P8KDJ3-F1
#
_entry.id   AF-A0A3P8KDJ3-F1
#
_cell.length_a   1.000
_cell.length_b   1.000
_cell.length_c   1.000
_cell.angle_alpha   90.00
_cell.angle_beta   90.00
_cell.angle_gamma   90.00
#
_symmetry.space_group_name_H-M   'P 1'
#
loop_
_entity.id
_entity.type
_entity.pdbx_description
1 polymer ?
#
loop_
_entity_poly.entity_id
_entity_poly.type
_entity_poly.pdbx_seq_one_letter_code
_entity_poly.pdbx_strand_id
1 'polypeptide(L)'
;MVLSTVREVGHYSCRSMTGNCAALAALADEPGYVQINTADAGRLGIEDEALVWVNSRKGRIITRAQVSDRPNKGAVYMTYQWWIGACNELVTENLSR
;
A
#
# COMPACT_ATOMS: atom_id res chain seq x y z
N MET A 1 3.48 -2.61 14.21
CA MET A 1 3.05 -3.23 12.94
C MET A 1 4.25 -3.34 12.02
N VAL A 2 4.29 -4.36 11.17
CA VAL A 2 5.36 -4.60 10.19
C VAL A 2 4.85 -4.20 8.81
N LEU A 3 5.60 -3.36 8.09
CA LEU A 3 5.32 -3.02 6.69
C LEU A 3 6.02 -4.02 5.77
N SER A 4 5.27 -4.61 4.84
CA SER A 4 5.80 -5.45 3.76
C SER A 4 5.39 -4.89 2.41
N THR A 5 6.34 -4.69 1.50
CA THR A 5 6.07 -4.18 0.16
C THR A 5 5.91 -5.32 -0.83
N VAL A 6 4.80 -5.33 -1.57
CA VAL A 6 4.44 -6.40 -2.52
C VAL A 6 4.12 -5.82 -3.89
N ARG A 7 3.74 -6.68 -4.83
CA ARG A 7 3.31 -6.31 -6.18
C ARG A 7 1.85 -6.67 -6.36
N GLU A 8 1.05 -5.73 -6.84
CA GLU A 8 -0.31 -5.99 -7.32
C GLU A 8 -0.34 -6.54 -8.76
N VAL A 9 -1.35 -7.38 -9.05
CA VAL A 9 -1.65 -7.86 -10.40
C VAL A 9 -2.38 -6.77 -11.19
N GLY A 10 -1.95 -6.50 -12.42
CA GLY A 10 -2.55 -5.47 -13.29
C GLY A 10 -1.65 -4.24 -13.50
N HIS A 11 -0.83 -3.88 -12.51
CA HIS A 11 0.16 -2.81 -12.63
C HIS A 11 1.59 -3.32 -12.46
N TYR A 12 2.37 -3.23 -13.52
CA TYR A 12 3.76 -3.67 -13.52
C TYR A 12 4.73 -2.53 -13.20
N SER A 13 5.59 -2.77 -12.21
CA SER A 13 6.72 -1.89 -11.86
C SER A 13 6.28 -0.43 -11.63
N CYS A 14 6.95 0.55 -12.23
CA CYS A 14 6.67 1.98 -12.12
C CYS A 14 5.42 2.47 -12.89
N ARG A 15 4.58 1.54 -13.39
CA ARG A 15 3.33 1.86 -14.09
C ARG A 15 3.47 2.72 -15.36
N SER A 16 4.69 2.92 -15.86
CA SER A 16 4.98 3.73 -17.06
C SER A 16 4.37 3.17 -18.35
N MET A 17 4.20 1.85 -18.44
CA MET A 17 3.51 1.19 -19.56
C MET A 17 2.06 0.87 -19.20
N THR A 18 1.81 0.25 -18.04
CA THR A 18 0.48 -0.24 -17.64
C THR A 18 -0.48 0.85 -17.18
N GLY A 19 0.02 2.01 -16.74
CA GLY A 19 -0.80 3.16 -16.36
C GLY A 19 -1.37 3.93 -17.55
N ASN A 20 -0.79 3.77 -18.74
CA ASN A 20 -1.28 4.39 -19.98
C ASN A 20 -2.39 3.57 -20.67
N CYS A 21 -2.66 2.36 -20.19
CA CYS A 21 -3.75 1.54 -20.69
C CYS A 21 -5.04 1.88 -19.94
N ALA A 22 -6.02 2.48 -20.62
CA ALA A 22 -7.29 2.89 -20.03
C ALA A 22 -8.02 1.76 -19.27
N ALA A 23 -7.96 0.53 -19.80
CA ALA A 23 -8.58 -0.64 -19.16
C ALA A 23 -7.91 -1.03 -17.83
N LEU A 24 -6.59 -0.86 -17.70
CA LEU A 24 -5.86 -1.18 -16.47
C LEU A 24 -5.94 -0.03 -15.47
N ALA A 25 -5.90 1.22 -15.94
CA ALA A 25 -6.08 2.40 -15.09
C ALA A 25 -7.47 2.46 -14.44
N ALA A 26 -8.51 1.96 -15.12
CA ALA A 26 -9.86 1.90 -14.54
C ALA A 26 -10.02 0.88 -13.41
N LEU A 27 -9.11 -0.10 -13.32
CA LEU A 27 -9.19 -1.18 -12.32
C LEU A 27 -8.57 -0.78 -10.98
N ALA A 28 -7.54 0.05 -10.99
CA ALA A 28 -6.87 0.50 -9.77
C ALA A 28 -6.26 1.90 -9.97
N ASP A 29 -6.61 2.81 -9.07
CA ASP A 29 -6.20 4.21 -9.12
C ASP A 29 -5.47 4.65 -7.85
N GLU A 30 -4.78 5.78 -7.94
CA GLU A 30 -4.08 6.42 -6.82
C GLU A 30 -5.02 6.64 -5.62
N PRO A 31 -4.51 6.68 -4.37
CA PRO A 31 -3.12 6.48 -3.96
C PRO A 31 -2.73 4.99 -3.76
N GLY A 32 -3.49 4.06 -4.32
CA GLY A 32 -3.32 2.63 -4.07
C GLY A 32 -3.81 2.18 -2.69
N TYR A 33 -3.58 0.90 -2.39
CA TYR A 33 -4.13 0.24 -1.21
C TYR A 33 -3.07 -0.20 -0.19
N VAL A 34 -3.44 -0.12 1.09
CA VAL A 34 -2.79 -0.82 2.20
C VAL A 34 -3.70 -1.93 2.70
N GLN A 35 -3.21 -3.16 2.64
CA GLN A 35 -3.95 -4.30 3.15
C GLN A 35 -3.76 -4.42 4.65
N ILE A 36 -4.87 -4.41 5.38
CA ILE A 36 -4.91 -4.46 6.85
C ILE A 36 -5.77 -5.65 7.27
N ASN A 37 -5.33 -6.38 8.30
CA ASN A 37 -6.12 -7.44 8.89
C ASN A 37 -7.38 -6.88 9.59
N THR A 38 -8.54 -7.52 9.42
CA THR A 38 -9.81 -7.12 10.05
C THR A 38 -9.71 -6.89 11.56
N ALA A 39 -8.94 -7.71 12.28
CA ALA A 39 -8.77 -7.55 13.73
C ALA A 39 -7.95 -6.31 14.09
N ASP A 40 -6.94 -5.95 13.29
CA ASP A 40 -6.15 -4.74 13.50
C ASP A 40 -6.91 -3.49 13.07
N ALA A 41 -7.66 -3.58 11.97
CA ALA A 41 -8.55 -2.51 11.51
C ALA A 41 -9.58 -2.16 12.60
N GLY A 42 -10.24 -3.17 13.18
CA GLY A 42 -11.19 -2.97 14.29
C GLY A 42 -10.54 -2.38 15.54
N ARG A 43 -9.30 -2.79 15.87
CA ARG A 43 -8.55 -2.22 17.00
C ARG A 43 -8.12 -0.77 16.78
N LEU A 44 -7.86 -0.39 15.53
CA LEU A 44 -7.42 0.95 15.14
C LEU A 44 -8.57 1.88 14.75
N GLY A 45 -9.80 1.37 14.65
CA GLY A 45 -10.96 2.13 14.18
C GLY A 45 -10.87 2.51 12.69
N ILE A 46 -10.24 1.67 11.88
CA ILE A 46 -10.10 1.89 10.43
C ILE A 46 -11.19 1.14 9.70
N GLU A 47 -11.95 1.85 8.88
CA GLU A 47 -12.95 1.29 7.99
C GLU A 47 -12.33 0.91 6.63
N ASP A 48 -12.97 -0.01 5.92
CA ASP A 48 -12.60 -0.37 4.56
C ASP A 48 -12.78 0.82 3.61
N GLU A 49 -11.94 0.93 2.58
CA GLU A 49 -11.88 2.04 1.62
C GLU A 49 -11.55 3.44 2.23
N ALA A 50 -11.30 3.53 3.54
CA ALA A 50 -10.94 4.78 4.19
C ALA A 50 -9.52 5.24 3.82
N LEU A 51 -9.31 6.56 3.70
CA LEU A 51 -7.97 7.12 3.53
C LEU A 51 -7.22 7.12 4.86
N VAL A 52 -6.04 6.49 4.88
CA VAL A 52 -5.21 6.34 6.06
C VAL A 52 -3.80 6.88 5.83
N TRP A 53 -3.20 7.37 6.91
CA TRP A 53 -1.80 7.79 6.93
C TRP A 53 -0.91 6.66 7.43
N VAL A 54 0.11 6.32 6.65
CA VAL A 54 1.13 5.35 7.04
C VAL A 54 2.42 6.10 7.35
N ASN A 55 2.84 6.03 8.61
CA ASN A 55 4.00 6.74 9.12
C ASN A 55 5.15 5.76 9.40
N SER A 56 6.34 6.12 8.94
CA SER A 56 7.61 5.45 9.26
C SER A 56 8.61 6.48 9.78
N ARG A 57 9.79 6.04 10.20
CA ARG A 57 10.89 6.93 10.63
C ARG A 57 11.41 7.81 9.48
N LYS A 58 11.23 7.37 8.23
CA LYS A 58 11.73 8.04 7.02
C LYS A 58 10.75 9.07 6.45
N GLY A 59 9.46 8.85 6.63
CA GLY A 59 8.44 9.66 5.98
C GLY A 59 7.03 9.23 6.35
N ARG A 60 6.08 9.88 5.68
CA ARG A 60 4.65 9.66 5.85
C ARG A 60 3.98 9.72 4.48
N ILE A 61 3.12 8.75 4.20
CA ILE A 61 2.34 8.69 2.96
C ILE A 61 0.86 8.48 3.28
N ILE A 62 0.01 8.82 2.31
CA ILE A 62 -1.43 8.56 2.34
C ILE A 62 -1.76 7.39 1.41
N THR A 63 -2.67 6.52 1.83
CA THR A 63 -3.08 5.33 1.06
C THR A 63 -4.50 4.93 1.46
N ARG A 64 -5.17 4.12 0.65
CA ARG A 64 -6.53 3.64 0.92
C ARG A 64 -6.49 2.32 1.69
N ALA A 65 -7.23 2.20 2.77
CA ALA A 65 -7.32 0.96 3.53
C ALA A 65 -8.11 -0.10 2.73
N GLN A 66 -7.55 -1.30 2.64
CA GLN A 66 -8.24 -2.50 2.17
C GLN A 66 -8.27 -3.50 3.32
N VAL A 67 -9.39 -3.59 4.01
CA VAL A 67 -9.56 -4.44 5.18
C VAL A 67 -9.99 -5.83 4.73
N SER A 68 -9.21 -6.84 5.12
CA SER A 68 -9.57 -8.23 4.83
C SER A 68 -8.94 -9.20 5.81
N ASP A 69 -9.36 -10.47 5.78
CA ASP A 69 -8.77 -11.53 6.59
C ASP A 69 -7.53 -12.17 5.96
N ARG A 70 -7.12 -11.73 4.75
CA ARG A 70 -5.94 -12.27 4.05
C ARG A 70 -4.60 -11.86 4.69
N PRO A 71 -4.39 -10.58 5.09
CA PRO A 71 -3.16 -10.16 5.74
C PRO A 71 -2.98 -10.80 7.11
N ASN A 72 -1.74 -11.10 7.48
CA ASN A 72 -1.40 -11.55 8.82
C ASN A 72 -1.65 -10.43 9.85
N LYS A 73 -2.12 -10.80 11.05
CA LYS A 73 -2.26 -9.88 12.18
C LYS A 73 -0.90 -9.24 12.52
N GLY A 74 -0.90 -7.93 12.72
CA GLY A 74 0.28 -7.13 13.01
C GLY A 74 1.13 -6.77 11.79
N ALA A 75 0.78 -7.24 10.59
CA ALA A 75 1.46 -6.92 9.33
C ALA A 75 0.53 -6.13 8.40
N VAL A 76 1.11 -5.21 7.63
CA VAL A 76 0.43 -4.47 6.57
C VAL A 76 1.19 -4.61 5.26
N TYR A 77 0.45 -4.72 4.18
CA TYR A 77 1.01 -4.89 2.85
C TYR A 77 0.67 -3.70 1.98
N MET A 78 1.68 -3.10 1.37
CA MET A 78 1.52 -1.99 0.42
C MET A 78 2.22 -2.34 -0.88
N THR A 79 1.80 -1.74 -1.97
CA THR A 79 2.43 -1.97 -3.26
C THR A 79 3.17 -0.73 -3.74
N TYR A 80 4.31 -0.92 -4.40
CA TYR A 80 5.24 0.19 -4.70
C TYR A 80 4.97 0.88 -6.05
N GLN A 81 3.90 0.51 -6.76
CA GLN A 81 3.62 1.03 -8.10
C GLN A 81 3.03 2.46 -8.10
N TRP A 82 2.58 2.94 -6.94
CA TRP A 82 1.82 4.19 -6.79
C TRP A 82 2.73 5.40 -6.61
N TRP A 83 2.34 6.53 -7.21
CA TRP A 83 3.10 7.78 -7.12
C TRP A 83 2.69 8.61 -5.90
N ILE A 84 1.42 8.57 -5.50
CA ILE A 84 0.93 9.28 -4.30
C ILE A 84 1.16 8.43 -3.05
N GLY A 85 0.80 7.14 -3.11
CA GLY A 85 1.04 6.16 -2.04
C GLY A 85 2.40 5.49 -2.13
N ALA A 86 3.46 6.25 -2.40
CA ALA A 86 4.80 5.73 -2.66
C ALA A 86 5.40 5.04 -1.42
N CYS A 87 5.17 3.73 -1.26
CA CYS A 87 5.63 2.99 -0.08
C CYS A 87 7.16 2.94 0.08
N ASN A 88 7.92 3.18 -1.01
CA ASN A 88 9.38 3.27 -0.95
C ASN A 88 9.85 4.46 -0.10
N GLU A 89 9.07 5.53 0.04
CA GLU A 89 9.37 6.66 0.94
C GLU A 89 9.37 6.25 2.43
N LEU A 90 8.75 5.10 2.76
CA LEU A 90 8.69 4.59 4.13
C LEU A 90 9.78 3.57 4.46
N VAL A 91 10.40 2.97 3.44
CA VAL A 91 11.34 1.86 3.60
C VAL A 91 12.76 2.41 3.78
N THR A 92 13.53 1.80 4.68
CA THR A 92 14.96 2.13 4.82
C THR A 92 15.79 1.18 3.98
N GLU A 93 16.70 1.72 3.18
CA GLU A 93 17.76 0.93 2.55
C GLU A 93 18.75 0.49 3.61
N ASN A 94 18.72 -0.80 3.98
CA ASN A 94 19.76 -1.44 4.77
C ASN A 94 20.75 -2.18 3.85
N LEU A 95 21.33 -1.45 2.90
CA LEU A 95 22.48 -1.93 2.13
C LEU A 95 23.74 -1.73 2.99
N SER A 96 23.96 -2.63 3.93
CA SER A 96 25.24 -2.70 4.66
C SER A 96 26.31 -3.30 3.74
N ARG A 97 27.45 -2.60 3.67
CA ARG A 97 28.75 -3.07 3.18
C ARG A 97 29.16 -4.40 3.80
#